data_AF-A0A259CRX5-F1
#
_entry.id   AF-A0A259CRX5-F1
#
_cell.length_a   1.000
_cell.length_b   1.000
_cell.length_c   1.000
_cell.angle_alpha   90.00
_cell.angle_beta   90.00
_cell.angle_gamma   90.00
#
_symmetry.space_group_name_H-M   'P 1'
#
loop_
_entity.id
_entity.type
_entity.pdbx_description
1 polymer ?
#
loop_
_entity_poly.entity_id
_entity_poly.type
_entity_poly.pdbx_seq_one_letter_code
_entity_poly.pdbx_strand_id
1 'polypeptide(L)'
;MISKLTDIRSLRYFVESERYRSFRKAAIALNVQESSVSRRIRDLEDQIGASLFVRHPGGINLTLAGQRFLNRVRHALDQLDEGAREVAAISRSETGYLKVGLFSSIAFGFVSRLFSAYDD
;
A
#
# COMPACT_ATOMS: atom_id res chain seq x y z
N MET A 1 -23.47 1.25 -5.58
CA MET A 1 -22.86 2.61 -5.50
C MET A 1 -21.41 2.61 -5.01
N ILE A 2 -20.91 1.57 -4.32
CA ILE A 2 -19.52 1.53 -3.80
C ILE A 2 -18.54 0.72 -4.71
N SER A 3 -19.05 -0.08 -5.67
CA SER A 3 -18.23 -0.95 -6.54
C SER A 3 -17.35 -0.23 -7.59
N LYS A 4 -17.43 1.11 -7.70
CA LYS A 4 -16.61 1.95 -8.60
C LYS A 4 -15.64 2.86 -7.83
N LEU A 5 -15.46 2.64 -6.52
CA LEU A 5 -14.48 3.36 -5.69
C LEU A 5 -13.07 2.98 -6.13
N THR A 6 -12.62 3.64 -7.19
CA THR A 6 -11.22 3.95 -7.46
C THR A 6 -10.30 2.76 -7.60
N ASP A 7 -10.03 2.38 -8.86
CA ASP A 7 -8.91 1.48 -9.20
C ASP A 7 -7.65 1.92 -8.44
N ILE A 8 -7.08 1.02 -7.63
CA ILE A 8 -5.86 1.26 -6.82
C ILE A 8 -4.74 1.84 -7.69
N ARG A 9 -4.69 1.48 -8.98
CA ARG A 9 -3.72 2.07 -9.93
C ARG A 9 -3.93 3.58 -10.08
N SER A 10 -5.17 4.05 -10.16
CA SER A 10 -5.49 5.48 -10.26
C SER A 10 -5.09 6.23 -8.99
N LEU A 11 -5.27 5.61 -7.81
CA LEU A 11 -4.77 6.16 -6.54
C LEU A 11 -3.24 6.25 -6.50
N ARG A 12 -2.53 5.20 -6.97
CA ARG A 12 -1.07 5.25 -7.09
C ARG A 12 -0.62 6.34 -8.06
N TYR A 13 -1.31 6.49 -9.19
CA TYR A 13 -0.99 7.55 -10.16
C TYR A 13 -1.17 8.93 -9.54
N PHE A 14 -2.21 9.13 -8.72
CA PHE A 14 -2.45 10.36 -7.99
C PHE A 14 -1.32 10.67 -7.00
N VAL A 15 -0.95 9.69 -6.18
CA VAL A 15 0.14 9.84 -5.19
C VAL A 15 1.48 10.13 -5.87
N GLU A 16 1.85 9.40 -6.92
CA GLU A 16 3.12 9.64 -7.62
C GLU A 16 3.12 10.99 -8.38
N SER A 17 1.98 11.38 -8.96
CA SER A 17 1.85 12.68 -9.63
C SER A 17 2.11 13.84 -8.67
N GLU A 18 1.62 13.74 -7.44
CA GLU A 18 1.90 14.70 -6.37
C GLU A 18 3.37 14.67 -5.95
N ARG A 19 3.92 13.47 -5.69
CA ARG A 19 5.31 13.28 -5.28
C ARG A 19 6.31 13.93 -6.23
N TYR A 20 6.07 13.81 -7.54
CA TYR A 20 6.94 14.38 -8.56
C TYR A 20 6.51 15.79 -9.03
N ARG A 21 5.36 16.28 -8.58
CA ARG A 21 4.71 17.52 -9.05
C ARG A 21 4.64 17.63 -10.58
N SER A 22 4.50 16.49 -11.25
CA SER A 22 4.51 16.39 -12.72
C SER A 22 3.96 15.05 -13.19
N PHE A 23 2.98 15.08 -14.10
CA PHE A 23 2.46 13.86 -14.73
C PHE A 23 3.53 13.13 -15.55
N ARG A 24 4.37 13.87 -16.28
CA ARG A 24 5.47 13.29 -17.07
C ARG A 24 6.46 12.54 -16.18
N LYS A 25 6.94 13.16 -15.10
CA LYS A 25 7.92 12.54 -14.19
C LYS A 25 7.30 11.34 -13.45
N ALA A 26 6.04 11.45 -13.02
CA ALA A 26 5.33 10.33 -12.42
C ALA A 26 5.15 9.17 -13.41
N ALA A 27 4.84 9.45 -14.67
CA ALA A 27 4.72 8.43 -15.71
C ALA A 27 6.04 7.67 -15.93
N ILE A 28 7.17 8.39 -15.96
CA ILE A 28 8.51 7.78 -16.03
C ILE A 28 8.76 6.87 -14.82
N ALA A 29 8.46 7.33 -13.61
CA ALA A 29 8.64 6.55 -12.39
C ALA A 29 7.74 5.30 -12.33
N LEU A 30 6.56 5.38 -12.92
CA LEU A 30 5.58 4.29 -13.00
C LEU A 30 5.79 3.38 -14.22
N ASN A 31 6.78 3.66 -15.08
CA ASN A 31 7.03 2.97 -16.34
C ASN A 31 5.80 2.90 -17.27
N VAL A 32 5.11 4.03 -17.44
CA VAL A 32 3.93 4.17 -18.30
C VAL A 32 3.99 5.46 -19.13
N GLN A 33 3.08 5.61 -20.09
CA GLN A 33 2.95 6.85 -20.85
C GLN A 33 2.28 7.96 -20.03
N GLU A 34 2.70 9.21 -20.24
CA GLU A 34 2.11 10.38 -19.60
C GLU A 34 0.60 10.53 -19.89
N SER A 35 0.17 10.21 -21.12
CA SER A 35 -1.24 10.21 -21.52
C SER A 35 -2.08 9.28 -20.66
N SER A 36 -1.53 8.12 -20.25
CA SER A 36 -2.17 7.17 -19.35
C SER A 36 -2.33 7.76 -17.94
N VAL A 37 -1.31 8.44 -17.41
CA VAL A 37 -1.40 9.09 -16.10
C VAL A 37 -2.45 10.20 -16.14
N SER A 38 -2.35 11.12 -17.10
CA SER A 38 -3.29 12.24 -17.25
C SER A 38 -4.74 11.78 -17.41
N ARG A 39 -5.00 10.73 -18.21
CA ARG A 39 -6.34 10.17 -18.38
C ARG A 39 -6.88 9.58 -17.08
N ARG A 40 -6.09 8.75 -16.38
CA ARG A 40 -6.52 8.12 -15.13
C ARG A 40 -6.80 9.13 -14.01
N ILE A 41 -6.00 10.20 -13.94
CA ILE A 41 -6.26 11.30 -13.00
C ILE A 41 -7.56 12.02 -13.35
N ARG A 42 -7.83 12.26 -14.64
CA ARG A 42 -9.10 12.87 -15.05
C ARG A 42 -10.29 11.98 -14.72
N ASP A 43 -10.21 10.68 -15.04
CA ASP A 43 -11.26 9.72 -14.73
C ASP A 43 -11.53 9.66 -13.21
N LEU A 44 -10.47 9.80 -12.39
CA LEU A 44 -10.55 9.88 -10.93
C LEU A 44 -11.25 11.18 -10.47
N GLU A 45 -10.86 12.32 -11.03
CA GLU A 45 -11.48 13.63 -10.73
C GLU A 45 -12.97 13.64 -11.11
N ASP A 46 -13.32 13.06 -12.25
CA ASP A 46 -14.70 12.94 -12.74
C ASP A 46 -15.55 12.05 -11.83
N GLN A 47 -14.98 10.95 -11.33
CA GLN A 47 -15.67 10.05 -10.40
C GLN A 47 -15.91 10.68 -9.02
N ILE A 48 -14.96 11.49 -8.54
CA ILE A 48 -15.07 12.20 -7.26
C ILE A 48 -15.93 13.46 -7.40
N GLY A 49 -16.03 14.02 -8.61
CA GLY A 49 -16.72 15.28 -8.87
C GLY A 49 -15.91 16.51 -8.42
N ALA A 50 -14.58 16.39 -8.31
CA ALA A 50 -13.71 17.49 -7.89
C ALA A 50 -12.32 17.37 -8.53
N SER A 51 -11.77 18.51 -8.97
CA SER A 51 -10.38 18.57 -9.43
C SER A 51 -9.43 18.41 -8.25
N LEU A 52 -8.47 17.50 -8.39
CA LEU A 52 -7.44 17.20 -7.40
C LEU A 52 -6.15 17.98 -7.68
N PHE A 53 -5.89 18.32 -8.94
CA PHE A 53 -4.73 19.14 -9.33
C PHE A 53 -5.11 20.44 -10.03
N VAL A 54 -4.26 21.46 -9.84
CA VAL A 54 -4.18 22.65 -10.68
C VAL A 54 -2.90 22.58 -11.51
N ARG A 55 -3.02 22.85 -12.82
CA ARG A 55 -1.89 22.84 -13.77
C ARG A 55 -1.32 24.24 -13.93
N HIS A 56 0.01 24.35 -14.00
CA HIS A 56 0.73 25.60 -14.23
C HIS A 56 2.01 25.35 -15.06
N PRO A 57 2.69 26.38 -15.59
CA PRO A 57 3.88 26.20 -16.44
C PRO A 57 5.00 25.38 -15.77
N GLY A 58 5.14 25.50 -14.44
CA GLY A 58 6.10 24.72 -13.64
C GLY A 58 5.69 23.29 -13.27
N GLY A 59 4.53 22.78 -13.71
CA GLY A 59 4.04 21.45 -13.34
C GLY A 59 2.61 21.43 -12.79
N ILE A 60 2.41 20.69 -11.70
CA ILE A 60 1.10 20.55 -11.05
C ILE A 60 1.21 20.75 -9.53
N ASN A 61 0.17 21.32 -8.95
CA ASN A 61 -0.02 21.42 -7.50
C ASN A 61 -1.39 20.87 -7.11
N LEU A 62 -1.53 20.43 -5.86
CA LEU A 62 -2.83 19.98 -5.36
C LEU A 62 -3.80 21.16 -5.18
N THR A 63 -5.06 20.91 -5.47
CA THR A 63 -6.16 21.75 -4.97
C THR A 63 -6.39 21.49 -3.47
N LEU A 64 -7.26 22.28 -2.82
CA LEU A 64 -7.68 21.99 -1.45
C LEU A 64 -8.35 20.60 -1.33
N ALA A 65 -9.16 20.22 -2.32
CA ALA A 65 -9.76 18.89 -2.40
C ALA A 65 -8.68 17.81 -2.55
N GLY A 66 -7.70 18.05 -3.44
CA GLY A 66 -6.53 17.19 -3.63
C GLY A 66 -5.74 16.95 -2.34
N GLN A 67 -5.46 18.01 -1.58
CA GLN A 67 -4.73 17.90 -0.30
C GLN A 67 -5.48 17.03 0.72
N ARG A 68 -6.79 17.26 0.89
CA ARG A 68 -7.61 16.46 1.81
C ARG A 68 -7.72 15.01 1.36
N PHE A 69 -7.86 14.80 0.05
CA PHE A 69 -7.98 13.46 -0.51
C PHE A 69 -6.67 12.69 -0.40
N LEU A 70 -5.52 13.32 -0.66
CA LEU A 70 -4.20 12.70 -0.56
C LEU A 70 -3.93 12.09 0.81
N ASN A 71 -4.25 12.81 1.89
CA ASN A 71 -4.07 12.30 3.24
C ASN A 71 -4.89 11.02 3.46
N ARG A 72 -6.14 10.99 3.01
CA ARG A 72 -6.99 9.78 3.10
C ARG A 72 -6.48 8.64 2.23
N VAL A 73 -6.03 8.94 1.01
CA VAL A 73 -5.52 7.93 0.08
C VAL A 73 -4.24 7.28 0.61
N ARG A 74 -3.31 8.07 1.17
CA ARG A 74 -2.09 7.54 1.78
C ARG A 74 -2.42 6.56 2.91
N HIS A 75 -3.24 6.97 3.87
CA HIS A 75 -3.66 6.09 4.96
C HIS A 75 -4.36 4.83 4.46
N ALA A 76 -5.25 4.93 3.48
CA ALA A 76 -5.94 3.76 2.95
C ALA A 76 -4.98 2.79 2.23
N LEU A 77 -4.01 3.31 1.46
CA LEU A 77 -3.01 2.48 0.79
C LEU A 77 -2.07 1.81 1.80
N ASP A 78 -1.67 2.53 2.86
CA ASP A 78 -0.83 1.98 3.93
C ASP A 78 -1.54 0.85 4.67
N GLN A 79 -2.83 1.03 5.00
CA GLN A 79 -3.65 -0.01 5.65
C GLN A 79 -3.82 -1.26 4.76
N LEU A 80 -3.99 -1.07 3.45
CA LEU A 80 -4.07 -2.18 2.50
C LEU A 80 -2.74 -2.93 2.40
N ASP A 81 -1.62 -2.21 2.40
CA ASP A 81 -0.29 -2.81 2.36
C ASP A 81 0.06 -3.55 3.66
N GLU A 82 -0.32 -3.00 4.81
CA GLU A 82 -0.21 -3.64 6.11
C GLU A 82 -1.01 -4.96 6.15
N GLY A 83 -2.30 -4.93 5.80
CA GLY A 83 -3.11 -6.14 5.76
C GLY A 83 -2.58 -7.19 4.76
N ALA A 84 -2.05 -6.76 3.61
CA ALA A 84 -1.40 -7.67 2.66
C ALA A 84 -0.13 -8.30 3.25
N ARG A 85 0.69 -7.53 3.97
CA ARG A 85 1.89 -8.02 4.66
C ARG A 85 1.55 -9.01 5.77
N GLU A 86 0.53 -8.75 6.57
CA GLU A 86 0.05 -9.66 7.62
C GLU A 86 -0.37 -11.02 7.05
N VAL A 87 -1.23 -11.03 6.02
CA VAL A 87 -1.68 -12.26 5.37
C VAL A 87 -0.51 -13.02 4.72
N ALA A 88 0.41 -12.29 4.10
CA ALA A 88 1.59 -12.88 3.51
C ALA A 88 2.54 -13.46 4.57
N ALA A 89 2.64 -12.85 5.76
CA ALA A 89 3.41 -13.37 6.88
C ALA A 89 2.78 -14.65 7.46
N ILE A 90 1.45 -14.72 7.58
CA ILE A 90 0.71 -15.94 7.97
C ILE A 90 1.02 -17.08 6.97
N SER A 91 1.02 -16.77 5.67
CA SER A 91 1.28 -17.76 4.62
C SER A 91 2.76 -18.19 4.54
N ARG A 92 3.70 -17.40 5.10
CA ARG A 92 5.14 -17.69 5.14
C ARG A 92 5.59 -18.47 6.38
N SER A 93 4.69 -18.81 7.31
CA SER A 93 4.99 -19.61 8.51
C SER A 93 6.08 -19.02 9.43
N GLU A 94 6.00 -17.72 9.75
CA GLU A 94 6.71 -17.17 10.92
C GLU A 94 5.86 -17.22 12.20
N THR A 95 4.59 -17.60 12.12
CA THR A 95 3.74 -17.92 13.27
C THR A 95 2.87 -19.14 12.99
N GLY A 96 3.41 -20.30 13.32
CA GLY A 96 2.67 -21.56 13.38
C GLY A 96 3.00 -22.28 14.69
N TYR A 97 2.02 -22.99 15.27
CA TYR A 97 2.25 -23.81 16.46
C TYR A 97 2.73 -25.21 16.03
N LEU A 98 3.95 -25.59 16.42
CA LEU A 98 4.43 -26.97 16.28
C LEU A 98 4.01 -27.78 17.52
N LYS A 99 3.09 -28.74 17.36
CA LYS A 99 2.69 -29.64 18.45
C LYS A 99 3.69 -30.80 18.57
N VAL A 100 4.57 -30.73 19.56
CA VAL A 100 5.57 -31.77 19.84
C VAL A 100 5.04 -32.72 20.92
N GLY A 101 4.92 -34.01 20.59
CA GLY A 101 4.59 -35.05 21.57
C GLY A 101 5.85 -35.56 22.28
N LEU A 102 5.88 -35.48 23.61
CA LEU A 102 7.04 -35.88 24.42
C LEU A 102 6.60 -36.82 25.54
N PHE A 103 7.45 -37.80 25.84
CA PHE A 103 7.35 -38.56 27.10
C PHE A 103 7.93 -37.71 28.24
N SER A 104 7.30 -37.76 29.42
CA SER A 104 7.62 -36.90 30.58
C SER A 104 9.08 -36.96 31.02
N SER A 105 9.77 -38.08 30.78
CA SER A 105 11.18 -38.29 31.08
C SER A 105 12.14 -37.42 30.26
N ILE A 106 11.73 -36.92 29.09
CA ILE A 106 12.58 -36.15 28.15
C ILE A 106 12.26 -34.64 28.22
N ALA A 107 11.10 -34.28 28.77
CA ALA A 107 10.64 -32.89 28.86
C ALA A 107 11.56 -31.99 29.72
N PHE A 108 12.23 -32.54 30.74
CA PHE A 108 13.01 -31.79 31.73
C PHE A 108 14.50 -31.63 31.42
N GLY A 109 14.93 -31.81 30.17
CA GLY A 109 16.36 -31.76 29.81
C GLY A 109 16.63 -31.01 28.51
N PHE A 110 17.15 -31.74 27.53
CA PHE A 110 17.57 -31.22 26.23
C PHE A 110 16.48 -30.38 25.54
N VAL A 111 15.22 -30.82 25.61
CA VAL A 111 14.11 -30.13 24.94
C VAL A 111 13.81 -28.76 25.57
N SER A 112 13.85 -28.65 26.90
CA SER A 112 13.69 -27.36 27.58
C SER A 112 14.83 -26.40 27.22
N ARG A 113 16.09 -26.87 27.16
CA ARG A 113 17.22 -26.03 26.71
C ARG A 113 17.13 -25.64 25.24
N LEU A 114 16.63 -26.55 24.38
CA LEU A 114 16.44 -26.29 22.96
C LEU A 114 15.40 -25.19 22.73
N PHE A 115 14.28 -25.23 23.45
CA PHE A 115 13.26 -24.18 23.34
C PHE A 115 13.75 -22.83 23.86
N SER A 116 14.48 -22.77 24.98
CA SER A 116 15.08 -21.52 25.46
C SER A 116 16.15 -20.94 24.53
N ALA A 117 16.72 -21.73 23.62
CA ALA A 117 17.73 -21.26 22.65
C ALA A 117 17.11 -20.71 21.34
N TYR A 118 15.80 -20.88 21.13
CA TYR A 118 15.07 -20.45 19.93
C TYR A 118 13.99 -19.39 20.24
N ASP A 119 13.97 -18.85 21.46
CA ASP A 119 12.98 -17.87 21.96
C ASP A 119 13.43 -16.39 21.77
N ASP A 120 14.30 -16.12 20.77
CA ASP A 120 14.71 -14.77 20.32
C ASP A 120 13.97 -14.36 19.04
#